data_AF-A0A8S2XTC4-F1
#
_entry.id   AF-A0A8S2XTC4-F1
#
_cell.length_a   1.000
_cell.length_b   1.000
_cell.length_c   1.000
_cell.angle_alpha   90.00
_cell.angle_beta   90.00
_cell.angle_gamma   90.00
#
_symmetry.space_group_name_H-M   'P 1'
#
loop_
_entity.id
_entity.type
_entity.pdbx_description
1 polymer ?
#
loop_
_entity_poly.entity_id
_entity_poly.type
_entity_poly.pdbx_seq_one_letter_code
_entity_poly.pdbx_strand_id
1 'polypeptide(L)'
;MTSFSFCNAPKLILEFCTRYETPKVVRFKSTSVAFLSHIIKLLLAVYCILLMFQQNSYQIFDRSPISAVTIRIKVSPNCSNHLNYSCTDPKDDAVDFIVPPQENSAISIVTRVIETEYVLRTCNKIDRINEHNCSVKQQCVIPPYYRQLLEKTNQTLPPLCWHKFPSRTKNNYDALSYVLFIKN
;
A
#
# COMPACT_ATOMS: atom_id res chain seq x y z
N MET A 1 -78.04 -13.87 -27.32
CA MET A 1 -77.44 -13.48 -26.03
C MET A 1 -76.63 -14.67 -25.53
N THR A 2 -75.32 -14.61 -25.76
CA THR A 2 -74.34 -15.65 -25.45
C THR A 2 -73.99 -15.61 -23.96
N SER A 3 -74.41 -16.62 -23.20
CA SER A 3 -73.98 -16.80 -21.82
C SER A 3 -72.87 -17.85 -21.76
N PHE A 4 -71.62 -17.41 -21.91
CA PHE A 4 -70.45 -18.23 -21.61
C PHE A 4 -70.28 -18.31 -20.08
N SER A 5 -70.56 -19.49 -19.50
CA SER A 5 -70.34 -19.79 -18.08
C SER A 5 -68.85 -19.67 -17.70
N PHE A 6 -68.53 -18.66 -16.90
CA PHE A 6 -67.20 -18.37 -16.35
C PHE A 6 -66.87 -19.15 -15.05
N CYS A 7 -67.48 -20.32 -14.82
CA CYS A 7 -67.40 -21.03 -13.53
C CYS A 7 -66.30 -22.13 -13.44
N ASN A 8 -65.39 -22.23 -14.42
CA ASN A 8 -64.30 -23.21 -14.43
C ASN A 8 -62.89 -22.60 -14.39
N ALA A 9 -62.76 -21.28 -14.39
CA ALA A 9 -61.46 -20.58 -14.43
C ALA A 9 -60.50 -20.92 -13.25
N PRO A 10 -60.92 -20.89 -11.96
CA PRO A 10 -59.99 -21.18 -10.87
C PRO A 10 -59.52 -22.64 -10.85
N LYS A 11 -60.35 -23.57 -11.33
CA LYS A 11 -60.03 -25.01 -11.40
C LYS A 11 -59.01 -25.31 -12.51
N LEU A 12 -59.14 -24.65 -13.65
CA LEU A 12 -58.18 -24.73 -14.77
C LEU A 12 -56.82 -24.10 -14.43
N ILE A 13 -56.81 -22.99 -13.70
CA ILE A 13 -55.57 -22.33 -13.26
C ILE A 13 -54.82 -23.23 -12.26
N LEU A 14 -55.54 -23.85 -11.33
CA LEU A 14 -54.94 -24.76 -10.36
C LEU A 14 -54.36 -26.02 -11.02
N GLU A 15 -55.05 -26.59 -12.02
CA GLU A 15 -54.53 -27.72 -12.80
C GLU A 15 -53.28 -27.34 -13.60
N PHE A 16 -53.22 -26.13 -14.17
CA PHE A 16 -52.03 -25.69 -14.91
C PHE A 16 -50.81 -25.47 -13.98
N CYS A 17 -51.00 -24.84 -12.82
CA CYS A 17 -49.93 -24.60 -11.86
C CYS A 17 -49.40 -25.88 -11.17
N THR A 18 -50.23 -26.93 -11.10
CA THR A 18 -49.85 -28.22 -10.52
C THR A 18 -49.37 -29.23 -11.58
N ARG A 19 -49.39 -28.84 -12.86
CA ARG A 19 -48.98 -29.70 -13.96
C ARG A 19 -47.46 -29.83 -14.03
N TYR A 20 -46.97 -31.00 -13.65
CA TYR A 20 -45.58 -31.38 -13.86
C TYR A 20 -45.45 -32.15 -15.18
N GLU A 21 -44.80 -31.55 -16.17
CA GLU A 21 -44.50 -32.21 -17.44
C GLU A 21 -43.09 -32.81 -17.40
N THR A 22 -42.99 -34.14 -17.46
CA THR A 22 -41.71 -34.83 -17.67
C THR A 22 -41.44 -35.00 -19.16
N PRO A 23 -40.21 -34.78 -19.63
CA PRO A 23 -39.86 -35.09 -21.01
C PRO A 23 -40.03 -36.59 -21.27
N LYS A 24 -40.66 -36.93 -22.40
CA LYS A 24 -40.74 -38.33 -22.85
C LYS A 24 -39.35 -38.78 -23.30
N VAL A 25 -38.71 -39.63 -22.50
CA VAL A 25 -37.36 -40.14 -22.78
C VAL A 25 -37.40 -41.44 -23.57
N VAL A 26 -36.53 -41.56 -24.58
CA VAL A 26 -36.30 -42.80 -25.32
C VAL A 26 -35.11 -43.53 -24.70
N ARG A 27 -35.26 -44.82 -24.40
CA ARG A 27 -34.20 -45.64 -23.80
C ARG A 27 -33.51 -46.49 -24.87
N PHE A 28 -32.25 -46.21 -25.15
CA PHE A 28 -31.42 -47.03 -26.03
C PHE A 28 -30.76 -48.15 -25.23
N LYS A 29 -30.97 -49.41 -25.64
CA LYS A 29 -30.39 -50.59 -25.00
C LYS A 29 -29.17 -51.07 -25.81
N SER A 30 -28.06 -50.32 -25.71
CA SER A 30 -26.79 -50.65 -26.37
C SER A 30 -25.64 -50.54 -25.38
N THR A 31 -24.78 -51.56 -25.35
CA THR A 31 -23.61 -51.63 -24.47
C THR A 31 -22.58 -50.55 -24.81
N SER A 32 -22.34 -50.28 -26.10
CA SER A 32 -21.41 -49.24 -26.53
C SER A 32 -21.84 -47.84 -26.10
N VAL A 33 -23.13 -47.52 -26.25
CA VAL A 33 -23.69 -46.22 -25.84
C VAL A 33 -23.67 -46.08 -24.33
N ALA A 34 -23.99 -47.14 -23.59
CA ALA A 34 -23.91 -47.15 -22.14
C ALA A 34 -22.49 -46.87 -21.65
N PHE A 35 -21.48 -47.54 -22.22
CA PHE A 35 -20.08 -47.35 -21.86
C PHE A 35 -19.60 -45.93 -22.14
N LEU A 36 -19.90 -45.38 -23.33
CA LEU A 36 -19.57 -44.00 -23.67
C LEU A 36 -20.20 -43.00 -22.69
N SER A 37 -21.46 -43.21 -22.32
CA SER A 37 -22.16 -42.35 -21.37
C SER A 37 -21.53 -42.38 -19.97
N HIS A 38 -21.02 -43.54 -19.54
CA HIS A 38 -20.32 -43.67 -18.26
C HIS A 38 -18.93 -43.02 -18.30
N ILE A 39 -18.19 -43.13 -19.40
CA ILE A 39 -16.91 -42.44 -19.57
C ILE A 39 -17.09 -40.93 -19.49
N ILE A 40 -18.06 -40.36 -20.20
CA ILE A 40 -18.29 -38.91 -20.20
C ILE A 40 -18.63 -38.42 -18.79
N LYS A 41 -19.51 -39.15 -18.08
CA LYS A 41 -19.86 -38.85 -16.69
C LYS A 41 -18.65 -38.92 -15.76
N LEU A 42 -17.80 -39.95 -15.92
CA LEU A 42 -16.60 -40.13 -15.11
C LEU A 42 -15.58 -39.02 -15.37
N LEU A 43 -15.36 -38.66 -16.64
CA LEU A 43 -14.45 -37.59 -17.05
C LEU A 43 -14.89 -36.24 -16.47
N LEU A 44 -16.18 -35.93 -16.55
CA LEU A 44 -16.75 -34.73 -15.94
C LEU A 44 -16.58 -34.74 -14.41
N ALA A 45 -16.85 -35.87 -13.76
CA ALA A 45 -16.69 -36.01 -12.32
C ALA A 45 -15.24 -35.80 -11.87
N VAL A 46 -14.27 -36.42 -12.55
CA VAL A 46 -12.83 -36.25 -12.27
C VAL A 46 -12.40 -34.80 -12.49
N TYR A 47 -12.85 -34.16 -13.58
CA TYR A 47 -12.57 -32.76 -13.84
C TYR A 47 -13.07 -31.85 -12.72
N CYS A 48 -14.32 -32.04 -12.26
CA CYS A 48 -14.87 -31.28 -11.13
C CYS A 48 -14.08 -31.50 -9.84
N ILE A 49 -13.68 -32.75 -9.55
CA ILE A 49 -12.87 -33.07 -8.36
C ILE A 49 -11.50 -32.37 -8.44
N LEU A 50 -10.83 -32.41 -9.60
CA LEU A 50 -9.55 -31.73 -9.79
C LEU A 50 -9.66 -30.22 -9.57
N LEU A 51 -10.73 -29.58 -10.10
CA LEU A 51 -10.98 -28.17 -9.85
C LEU A 51 -11.23 -27.87 -8.37
N MET A 52 -12.01 -28.72 -7.69
CA MET A 52 -12.27 -28.59 -6.25
C MET A 52 -10.98 -28.66 -5.42
N PHE A 53 -10.04 -29.53 -5.78
CA PHE A 53 -8.74 -29.61 -5.12
C PHE A 53 -7.82 -28.42 -5.45
N GLN A 54 -7.78 -27.96 -6.70
CA GLN A 54 -6.90 -26.85 -7.10
C GLN A 54 -7.33 -25.52 -6.48
N GLN A 55 -8.63 -25.27 -6.39
CA GLN A 55 -9.16 -23.99 -5.90
C GLN A 55 -9.61 -24.05 -4.45
N ASN A 56 -9.52 -25.21 -3.80
CA ASN A 56 -10.12 -25.50 -2.49
C ASN A 56 -11.55 -24.93 -2.36
N SER A 57 -12.36 -25.02 -3.43
CA SER A 57 -13.67 -24.36 -3.51
C SER A 57 -14.70 -24.90 -2.51
N TYR A 58 -14.37 -26.00 -1.83
CA TYR A 58 -15.13 -26.51 -0.69
C TYR A 58 -14.97 -25.65 0.58
N GLN A 59 -13.96 -24.78 0.63
CA GLN A 59 -13.70 -23.86 1.73
C GLN A 59 -14.21 -22.45 1.40
N ILE A 60 -14.73 -21.77 2.42
CA ILE A 60 -15.04 -20.35 2.34
C ILE A 60 -13.75 -19.60 2.70
N PHE A 61 -13.25 -18.78 1.79
CA PHE A 61 -12.07 -17.96 2.03
C PHE A 61 -12.47 -16.60 2.58
N ASP A 62 -11.88 -16.23 3.71
CA ASP A 62 -11.92 -14.86 4.18
C ASP A 62 -10.98 -14.01 3.31
N ARG A 63 -11.56 -13.13 2.48
CA ARG A 63 -10.80 -12.32 1.51
C ARG A 63 -10.19 -11.07 2.13
N SER A 64 -10.56 -10.73 3.36
CA SER A 64 -10.12 -9.52 4.05
C SER A 64 -9.57 -9.86 5.42
N PRO A 65 -8.34 -10.43 5.51
CA PRO A 65 -7.69 -10.54 6.80
C PRO A 65 -7.46 -9.14 7.36
N ILE A 66 -7.98 -8.89 8.56
CA ILE A 66 -7.63 -7.70 9.34
C ILE A 66 -6.25 -7.98 9.93
N SER A 67 -5.20 -7.43 9.33
CA SER A 67 -3.83 -7.54 9.86
C SER A 67 -3.48 -6.32 10.71
N ALA A 68 -2.77 -6.57 11.81
CA ALA A 68 -2.23 -5.53 12.67
C ALA A 68 -0.73 -5.80 12.85
N VAL A 69 0.10 -4.99 12.21
CA VAL A 69 1.55 -5.16 12.24
C VAL A 69 2.17 -4.24 13.29
N THR A 70 2.86 -4.83 14.26
CA THR A 70 3.64 -4.13 15.28
C THR A 70 5.13 -4.34 14.99
N ILE A 71 5.89 -3.25 14.92
CA ILE A 71 7.31 -3.23 14.55
C ILE A 71 8.11 -2.64 15.72
N ARG A 72 9.04 -3.44 16.27
CA ARG A 72 9.94 -2.99 17.34
C ARG A 72 11.38 -3.11 16.91
N ILE A 73 12.15 -2.05 17.10
CA ILE A 73 13.58 -1.98 16.78
C ILE A 73 14.37 -1.86 18.06
N LYS A 74 15.48 -2.60 18.15
CA LYS A 74 16.47 -2.48 19.22
C LYS A 74 17.87 -2.32 18.63
N VAL A 75 18.70 -1.51 19.26
CA VAL A 75 20.13 -1.41 18.94
C VAL A 75 20.80 -2.72 19.33
N SER A 76 21.64 -3.27 18.45
CA SER A 76 22.39 -4.49 18.75
C SER A 76 23.55 -4.16 19.71
N PRO A 77 23.69 -4.87 20.84
CA PRO A 77 24.83 -4.70 21.73
C PRO A 77 26.14 -5.25 21.15
N ASN A 78 26.06 -6.13 20.14
CA ASN A 78 27.23 -6.72 19.49
C ASN A 78 27.58 -5.92 18.24
N CYS A 79 28.48 -4.97 18.45
CA CYS A 79 29.13 -4.26 17.38
C CYS A 79 30.39 -5.06 17.00
N SER A 80 30.32 -5.83 15.91
CA SER A 80 31.46 -6.61 15.43
C SER A 80 32.47 -5.66 14.80
N ASN A 81 33.68 -5.60 15.35
CA ASN A 81 34.80 -4.83 14.81
C ASN A 81 35.31 -5.48 13.50
N HIS A 82 34.48 -5.49 12.46
CA HIS A 82 34.89 -5.92 11.13
C HIS A 82 35.04 -4.69 10.23
N LEU A 83 36.31 -4.40 9.91
CA LEU A 83 36.80 -3.52 8.84
C LEU A 83 36.25 -2.08 8.87
N ASN A 84 37.04 -1.17 9.45
CA ASN A 84 36.99 0.29 9.32
C ASN A 84 35.82 1.06 9.97
N TYR A 85 34.86 0.40 10.62
CA TYR A 85 33.79 1.08 11.35
C TYR A 85 34.12 1.11 12.84
N SER A 86 34.44 2.28 13.37
CA SER A 86 34.52 2.50 14.82
C SER A 86 33.11 2.56 15.37
N CYS A 87 32.71 1.55 16.13
CA CYS A 87 31.49 1.56 16.92
C CYS A 87 31.56 2.74 17.89
N THR A 88 30.97 3.85 17.50
CA THR A 88 30.85 5.02 18.37
C THR A 88 29.82 4.67 19.42
N ASP A 89 30.13 4.94 20.70
CA ASP A 89 29.21 4.72 21.82
C ASP A 89 27.79 5.11 21.41
N PRO A 90 26.80 4.22 21.52
CA PRO A 90 25.41 4.54 21.19
C PRO A 90 24.90 5.47 22.30
N LYS A 91 25.25 6.75 22.21
CA LYS A 91 24.65 7.81 23.01
C LYS A 91 23.25 8.13 22.53
N ASP A 92 22.93 7.70 21.31
CA ASP A 92 21.65 7.89 20.65
C ASP A 92 20.84 6.61 20.80
N ASP A 93 19.64 6.74 21.36
CA ASP A 93 18.73 5.63 21.60
C ASP A 93 17.98 5.26 20.31
N ALA A 94 17.29 4.13 20.29
CA ALA A 94 16.46 3.72 19.14
C ALA A 94 15.43 4.78 18.72
N VAL A 95 15.09 5.73 19.60
CA VAL A 95 14.12 6.80 19.37
C VAL A 95 14.64 7.86 18.40
N ASP A 96 15.96 8.04 18.27
CA ASP A 96 16.54 9.12 17.48
C ASP A 96 16.63 8.79 15.98
N PHE A 97 16.66 7.50 15.65
CA PHE A 97 16.76 7.02 14.27
C PHE A 97 15.44 6.55 13.68
N ILE A 98 14.37 6.45 14.47
CA ILE A 98 13.08 5.93 14.01
C ILE A 98 12.12 7.08 13.72
N VAL A 99 11.72 7.24 12.46
CA VAL A 99 10.81 8.33 12.04
C VAL A 99 9.69 7.80 11.14
N PRO A 100 8.41 8.06 11.46
CA PRO A 100 7.89 8.51 12.75
C PRO A 100 8.03 7.41 13.82
N PRO A 101 8.01 7.74 15.13
CA PRO A 101 8.08 6.76 16.22
C PRO A 101 6.78 5.95 16.40
N GLN A 102 5.71 6.30 15.70
CA GLN A 102 4.40 5.63 15.78
C GLN A 102 4.25 4.55 14.69
N GLU A 103 3.68 3.41 15.09
CA GLU A 103 3.46 2.23 14.24
C GLU A 103 2.33 2.45 13.24
N ASN A 104 2.68 2.82 12.00
CA ASN A 104 1.74 2.90 10.87
C ASN A 104 2.12 1.89 9.78
N SER A 105 2.34 0.62 10.14
CA SER A 105 2.71 -0.49 9.22
C SER A 105 3.94 -0.22 8.33
N ALA A 106 4.66 0.87 8.57
CA ALA A 106 5.83 1.33 7.85
C ALA A 106 6.71 2.10 8.83
N ILE A 107 8.03 1.92 8.68
CA ILE A 107 9.04 2.54 9.54
C ILE A 107 10.19 3.03 8.67
N SER A 108 10.70 4.23 8.96
CA SER A 108 11.93 4.72 8.33
C SER A 108 13.03 4.74 9.38
N ILE A 109 14.18 4.16 9.02
CA ILE A 109 15.39 4.14 9.87
C ILE A 109 16.37 5.13 9.26
N VAL A 110 16.77 6.12 10.05
CA VAL A 110 17.76 7.12 9.67
C VAL A 110 19.14 6.50 9.76
N THR A 111 19.80 6.34 8.63
CA THR A 111 21.13 5.71 8.54
C THR A 111 22.28 6.71 8.57
N ARG A 112 21.99 7.97 8.23
CA ARG A 112 22.95 9.07 8.20
C ARG A 112 22.25 10.37 8.56
N VAL A 113 22.81 11.10 9.52
CA VAL A 113 22.36 12.44 9.90
C VAL A 113 23.44 13.46 9.54
N ILE A 114 23.03 14.55 8.88
CA ILE A 114 23.88 15.73 8.70
C ILE A 114 23.26 16.84 9.54
N GLU A 115 23.79 17.04 10.75
CA GLU A 115 23.34 18.11 11.64
C GLU A 115 23.89 19.46 11.15
N THR A 116 22.99 20.42 10.93
CA THR A 116 23.33 21.81 10.61
C THR A 116 22.63 22.76 11.58
N GLU A 117 23.43 23.53 12.33
CA GLU A 117 22.91 24.58 13.19
C GLU A 117 22.59 25.83 12.36
N TYR A 118 21.35 26.31 12.49
CA TYR A 118 20.88 27.52 11.82
C TYR A 118 20.58 28.62 12.84
N VAL A 119 20.99 29.84 12.51
CA VAL A 119 20.66 31.04 13.27
C VAL A 119 19.79 31.96 12.43
N LEU A 120 18.80 32.60 13.05
CA LEU A 120 17.95 33.57 12.39
C LEU A 120 18.70 34.91 12.27
N ARG A 121 18.93 35.38 11.05
CA ARG A 121 19.59 36.66 10.75
C ARG A 121 18.85 37.40 9.64
N THR A 122 19.08 38.71 9.53
CA THR A 122 18.61 39.51 8.40
C THR A 122 19.37 39.12 7.13
N CYS A 123 18.65 38.74 6.08
CA CYS A 123 19.24 38.55 4.76
C CYS A 123 19.33 39.87 4.01
N ASN A 124 20.50 40.13 3.43
CA ASN A 124 20.55 41.00 2.25
C ASN A 124 19.93 40.26 1.06
N LYS A 125 19.10 40.96 0.29
CA LYS A 125 18.33 40.45 -0.85
C LYS A 125 19.19 39.83 -1.97
N ILE A 126 20.52 39.98 -1.89
CA ILE A 126 21.48 39.72 -2.98
C ILE A 126 22.28 38.43 -2.76
N ASP A 127 22.52 37.99 -1.52
CA ASP A 127 23.38 36.82 -1.28
C ASP A 127 22.74 35.48 -1.62
N ARG A 128 21.41 35.43 -1.77
CA ARG A 128 20.66 34.21 -2.12
C ARG A 128 20.63 33.88 -3.61
N ILE A 129 21.03 34.82 -4.47
CA ILE A 129 21.08 34.60 -5.93
C ILE A 129 22.47 34.12 -6.34
N ASN A 130 23.51 34.38 -5.56
CA ASN A 130 24.87 34.00 -5.94
C ASN A 130 25.14 32.49 -5.88
N GLU A 131 24.30 31.69 -5.21
CA GLU A 131 24.36 30.21 -5.26
C GLU A 131 23.73 29.64 -6.55
N HIS A 132 22.96 30.45 -7.27
CA HIS A 132 22.39 30.09 -8.56
C HIS A 132 22.97 31.04 -9.60
N ASN A 133 23.97 30.57 -10.34
CA ASN A 133 24.75 31.34 -11.31
C ASN A 133 23.89 31.79 -12.53
N CYS A 134 22.86 32.60 -12.29
CA CYS A 134 21.95 33.14 -13.28
C CYS A 134 22.48 34.49 -13.74
N SER A 135 23.09 34.54 -14.92
CA SER A 135 23.54 35.82 -15.50
C SER A 135 22.38 36.72 -15.95
N VAL A 136 21.20 36.15 -16.21
CA VAL A 136 20.01 36.88 -16.71
C VAL A 136 18.82 36.64 -15.79
N LYS A 137 18.16 37.73 -15.34
CA LYS A 137 17.01 37.68 -14.40
C LYS A 137 15.85 36.79 -14.88
N GLN A 138 15.65 36.66 -16.19
CA GLN A 138 14.59 35.84 -16.81
C GLN A 138 14.88 34.34 -16.79
N GLN A 139 16.14 33.92 -16.60
CA GLN A 139 16.53 32.51 -16.55
C GLN A 139 16.37 31.90 -15.16
N CYS A 140 16.13 32.74 -14.15
CA CYS A 140 16.05 32.31 -12.77
C CYS A 140 14.60 31.92 -12.44
N VAL A 141 14.35 30.61 -12.27
CA VAL A 141 13.05 30.10 -11.83
C VAL A 141 12.93 30.32 -10.33
N ILE A 142 12.25 31.39 -9.94
CA ILE A 142 12.01 31.74 -8.55
C ILE A 142 10.78 30.95 -8.04
N PRO A 143 10.87 30.23 -6.90
CA PRO A 143 9.71 29.58 -6.30
C PRO A 143 8.58 30.58 -6.00
N PRO A 144 7.30 30.18 -6.13
CA PRO A 144 6.16 31.10 -6.04
C PRO A 144 6.10 31.91 -4.73
N TYR A 145 6.58 31.33 -3.61
CA TYR A 145 6.71 32.03 -2.32
C TYR A 145 7.59 33.29 -2.40
N TYR A 146 8.72 33.21 -3.10
CA TYR A 146 9.65 34.35 -3.23
C TYR A 146 9.17 35.41 -4.22
N ARG A 147 8.32 35.04 -5.21
CA ARG A 147 7.72 36.00 -6.16
C ARG A 147 6.81 37.01 -5.45
N GLN A 148 6.00 36.54 -4.49
CA GLN A 148 5.10 37.39 -3.71
C GLN A 148 5.86 38.40 -2.83
N LEU A 149 7.01 38.01 -2.29
CA LEU A 149 7.87 38.90 -1.50
C LEU A 149 8.54 39.98 -2.34
N LEU A 150 8.81 39.71 -3.62
CA LEU A 150 9.38 40.67 -4.57
C LEU A 150 8.36 41.72 -5.03
N GLU A 151 7.10 41.33 -5.23
CA GLU A 151 6.02 42.23 -5.66
C GLU A 151 5.55 43.18 -4.54
N LYS A 152 5.74 42.81 -3.26
CA LYS A 152 5.22 43.56 -2.11
C LYS A 152 6.13 44.69 -1.59
N THR A 153 7.37 44.84 -2.09
CA THR A 153 8.35 45.76 -1.49
C THR A 153 8.37 47.15 -2.12
N ASN A 154 7.52 48.04 -1.60
CA ASN A 154 7.87 49.44 -1.28
C ASN A 154 8.02 49.62 0.25
N GLN A 155 8.56 48.60 0.96
CA GLN A 155 8.71 48.60 2.41
C GLN A 155 10.12 48.21 2.85
N THR A 156 10.53 48.84 3.94
CA THR A 156 11.89 49.25 4.34
C THR A 156 12.62 48.30 5.30
N LEU A 157 12.19 47.04 5.47
CA LEU A 157 12.86 46.07 6.36
C LEU A 157 13.39 44.84 5.63
N PRO A 158 14.66 44.42 5.86
CA PRO A 158 15.23 43.23 5.25
C PRO A 158 14.56 41.95 5.79
N PRO A 159 14.30 40.93 4.94
CA PRO A 159 13.67 39.68 5.39
C PRO A 159 14.60 38.88 6.31
N LEU A 160 14.01 38.20 7.31
CA LEU A 160 14.72 37.27 8.18
C LEU A 160 14.90 35.90 7.53
N CYS A 161 16.03 35.27 7.81
CA CYS A 161 16.49 34.05 7.16
C CYS A 161 17.31 33.16 8.08
N TRP A 162 17.24 31.86 7.83
CA TRP A 162 18.18 30.89 8.39
C TRP A 162 19.55 31.03 7.72
N HIS A 163 20.57 31.31 8.51
CA HIS A 163 21.97 31.31 8.10
C HIS A 163 22.69 30.15 8.76
N LYS A 164 23.52 29.42 7.99
CA LYS A 164 24.31 28.29 8.49
C LYS A 164 25.41 28.81 9.41
N PHE A 165 25.54 28.27 10.62
CA PHE A 165 26.65 28.61 11.50
C PHE A 165 27.97 28.04 10.94
N PRO A 166 29.08 28.82 10.91
CA PRO A 166 30.34 28.31 10.38
C PRO A 166 30.93 27.23 11.29
N SER A 167 31.13 26.05 10.72
CA SER A 167 32.09 25.04 11.19
C SER A 167 31.79 24.32 12.51
N ARG A 168 30.66 23.60 12.58
CA ARG A 168 30.64 22.27 13.20
C ARG A 168 29.81 21.31 12.35
N THR A 169 30.45 20.70 11.35
CA THR A 169 29.95 19.42 10.85
C THR A 169 30.21 18.41 11.96
N LYS A 170 29.17 18.12 12.74
CA LYS A 170 29.21 17.00 13.69
C LYS A 170 29.44 15.71 12.89
N ASN A 171 30.13 14.75 13.50
CA ASN A 171 30.53 13.51 12.85
C ASN A 171 29.30 12.81 12.25
N ASN A 172 29.46 12.21 11.06
CA ASN A 172 28.43 11.32 10.52
C ASN A 172 28.31 10.14 11.49
N TYR A 173 27.13 9.94 12.07
CA TYR A 173 26.81 8.69 12.74
C TYR A 173 26.29 7.74 11.67
N ASP A 174 27.04 6.67 11.41
CA ASP A 174 26.55 5.55 10.60
C ASP A 174 25.69 4.69 11.51
N ALA A 175 24.43 4.44 11.12
CA ALA A 175 23.54 3.60 11.91
C ALA A 175 24.11 2.17 12.01
N LEU A 176 24.57 1.86 13.21
CA LEU A 176 25.10 0.59 13.64
C LEU A 176 23.99 -0.48 13.70
N SER A 177 24.43 -1.74 13.63
CA SER A 177 23.65 -2.98 13.75
C SER A 177 22.36 -2.86 14.59
N TYR A 178 21.21 -3.12 13.98
CA TYR A 178 19.91 -3.15 14.67
C TYR A 178 19.22 -4.51 14.50
N VAL A 179 18.34 -4.83 15.44
CA VAL A 179 17.48 -6.03 15.40
C VAL A 179 16.04 -5.59 15.21
N LEU A 180 15.39 -6.13 14.17
CA LEU A 180 14.01 -5.83 13.80
C LEU A 180 13.10 -6.98 14.26
N PHE A 181 12.09 -6.66 15.05
CA PHE A 181 11.02 -7.57 15.42
C PHE A 181 9.72 -7.17 14.72
N ILE A 182 9.19 -8.06 13.88
CA ILE A 182 7.92 -7.88 13.17
C ILE A 182 6.92 -8.87 13.75
N LYS A 183 5.81 -8.36 14.27
CA LYS A 183 4.66 -9.15 14.70
C LYS A 183 3.48 -8.83 13.78
N ASN A 184 2.88 -9.85 13.19
CA ASN A 184 1.66 -9.78 12.36
C ASN A 184 0.55 -10.60 13.00
#